data_AF-A0A0E9MYE3-F1
#
_entry.id   AF-A0A0E9MYE3-F1
#
_cell.length_a   1.000
_cell.length_b   1.000
_cell.length_c   1.000
_cell.angle_alpha   90.00
_cell.angle_beta   90.00
_cell.angle_gamma   90.00
#
_symmetry.space_group_name_H-M   'P 1'
#
loop_
_entity.id
_entity.type
_entity.pdbx_description
1 polymer ?
#
loop_
_entity_poly.entity_id
_entity_poly.type
_entity_poly.pdbx_seq_one_letter_code
_entity_poly.pdbx_strand_id
1 'polypeptide(L)'
;MSAPGKNSLKVKVAIHSDDTLALAVRYWPKGSRDSVTETAFSATSESPSQVLTNLQPGRTYAYQLVTRRGTCTSAGKEYEFKSQQLPLWAQDQFRLVCPDPGILPAAFRDGYFLVYRRDLPGLIYLLDAKGNIRWYHQVNGTGVKMATFTPQQTILALLGDETYQTSYGNELLEINLSGDTLLHLKKGRDFQQTLHHEVLPYKDRLITISSEEKVMNLSKRGGGKADTVKTDGILVMDRSGKTLWHWTIFDVLDPLQDPAIAKEKSDWMHANSLQVDKDGNYLLSFYNNGQIWKIDAQSGKVIWKFGKGGDYTLAGGDWFDNSHAAHINAQGNLMLFDNGTKRLQSHVLSYRLDEATKVATLAFDVPLPKDVYSERMGSAYLINDTTVLSTCTKRNTVVLTNLQGRFLWALRSNASPYRVEFIPKEKLFPFLTH
;
A
#
# COMPACT_ATOMS: atom_id res chain seq x y z
N MET A 1 16.49 19.22 -3.65
CA MET A 1 16.23 17.88 -3.06
C MET A 1 17.49 17.41 -2.36
N SER A 2 17.38 16.63 -1.28
CA SER A 2 18.55 16.13 -0.55
C SER A 2 19.30 15.11 -1.42
N ALA A 3 20.64 15.10 -1.33
CA ALA A 3 21.46 14.10 -1.98
C ALA A 3 21.06 12.67 -1.55
N PRO A 4 21.22 11.65 -2.40
CA PRO A 4 21.10 10.25 -2.00
C PRO A 4 21.87 9.99 -0.69
N GLY A 5 21.20 9.43 0.32
CA GLY A 5 21.79 9.17 1.64
C GLY A 5 21.59 10.24 2.72
N LYS A 6 21.04 11.43 2.41
CA LYS A 6 20.64 12.42 3.42
C LYS A 6 19.20 12.21 3.88
N ASN A 7 19.02 11.46 4.96
CA ASN A 7 17.73 11.28 5.64
C ASN A 7 17.78 11.93 7.02
N SER A 8 16.88 12.87 7.31
CA SER A 8 16.87 13.59 8.60
C SER A 8 16.33 12.73 9.76
N LEU A 9 15.61 11.65 9.45
CA LEU A 9 14.97 10.76 10.42
C LEU A 9 15.66 9.38 10.53
N LYS A 10 16.74 9.17 9.77
CA LYS A 10 17.59 7.98 9.84
C LYS A 10 19.05 8.38 9.91
N VAL A 11 19.71 8.06 11.02
CA VAL A 11 21.12 8.41 11.24
C VAL A 11 21.95 7.13 11.30
N LYS A 12 22.95 7.02 10.41
CA LYS A 12 23.90 5.91 10.45
C LYS A 12 25.03 6.22 11.43
N VAL A 13 25.23 5.33 12.39
CA VAL A 13 26.39 5.31 13.30
C VAL A 13 27.33 4.21 12.81
N ALA A 14 28.55 4.57 12.44
CA ALA A 14 29.59 3.61 12.10
C ALA A 14 30.71 3.72 13.12
N ILE A 15 31.26 2.57 13.51
CA ILE A 15 32.34 2.49 14.49
C ILE A 15 33.51 1.76 13.85
N HIS A 16 34.72 2.24 14.11
CA HIS A 16 35.95 1.51 13.84
C HIS A 16 36.46 0.97 15.17
N SER A 17 36.72 -0.33 15.22
CA SER A 17 37.21 -1.05 16.40
C SER A 17 38.36 -1.95 15.99
N ASP A 18 39.40 -2.00 16.81
CA ASP A 18 40.54 -2.92 16.61
C ASP A 18 40.19 -4.39 16.95
N ASP A 19 39.03 -4.60 17.58
CA ASP A 19 38.46 -5.91 17.91
C ASP A 19 37.16 -6.15 17.15
N THR A 20 36.84 -7.42 16.91
CA THR A 20 35.54 -7.82 16.35
C THR A 20 34.46 -7.84 17.44
N LEU A 21 33.44 -6.99 17.30
CA LEU A 21 32.38 -6.82 18.30
C LEU A 21 31.00 -6.81 17.63
N ALA A 22 29.96 -7.24 18.35
CA ALA A 22 28.59 -6.86 18.02
C ALA A 22 28.24 -5.54 18.70
N LEU A 23 27.59 -4.63 17.97
CA LEU A 23 27.26 -3.28 18.42
C LEU A 23 25.75 -3.05 18.42
N ALA A 24 25.22 -2.47 19.48
CA ALA A 24 23.91 -1.81 19.50
C ALA A 24 24.08 -0.35 19.94
N VAL A 25 23.11 0.50 19.62
CA VAL A 25 23.07 1.90 20.08
C VAL A 25 21.80 2.11 20.88
N ARG A 26 21.96 2.52 22.15
CA ARG A 26 20.86 3.06 22.96
C ARG A 26 20.81 4.56 22.79
N TYR A 27 19.64 5.12 22.57
CA TYR A 27 19.47 6.56 22.43
C TYR A 27 18.12 7.02 22.93
N TRP A 28 18.05 8.25 23.42
CA TRP A 28 16.84 8.87 23.94
C TRP A 28 16.91 10.39 23.71
N PRO A 29 15.77 11.08 23.62
CA PRO A 29 15.79 12.53 23.55
C PRO A 29 16.46 13.12 24.81
N LYS A 30 17.31 14.14 24.62
CA LYS A 30 18.01 14.78 25.75
C LYS A 30 16.99 15.29 26.78
N GLY A 31 17.15 14.87 28.03
CA GLY A 31 16.22 15.17 29.13
C GLY A 31 15.06 14.17 29.30
N SER A 32 14.97 13.11 28.50
CA SER A 32 13.89 12.11 28.56
C SER A 32 14.46 10.69 28.60
N ARG A 33 15.19 10.35 29.68
CA ARG A 33 15.86 9.04 29.82
C ARG A 33 14.89 7.86 29.90
N ASP A 34 13.61 8.10 30.17
CA ASP A 34 12.58 7.06 30.19
C ASP A 34 12.12 6.64 28.77
N SER A 35 12.50 7.38 27.73
CA SER A 35 12.13 7.11 26.33
C SER A 35 13.30 6.50 25.54
N VAL A 36 13.90 5.42 26.05
CA VAL A 36 15.03 4.76 25.41
C VAL A 36 14.58 3.95 24.20
N THR A 37 15.26 4.16 23.08
CA THR A 37 15.25 3.25 21.93
C THR A 37 16.60 2.54 21.86
N GLU A 38 16.60 1.23 21.57
CA GLU A 38 17.82 0.44 21.36
C GLU A 38 17.74 -0.26 20.00
N THR A 39 18.81 -0.15 19.20
CA THR A 39 18.93 -0.92 17.97
C THR A 39 19.19 -2.40 18.27
N ALA A 40 18.79 -3.31 17.37
CA ALA A 40 19.29 -4.68 17.45
C ALA A 40 20.82 -4.70 17.37
N PHE A 41 21.46 -5.71 17.98
CA PHE A 41 22.91 -5.89 17.84
C PHE A 41 23.28 -6.20 16.40
N SER A 42 24.36 -5.59 15.92
CA SER A 42 24.94 -5.89 14.61
C SER A 42 25.51 -7.31 14.57
N ALA A 43 25.79 -7.79 13.35
CA ALA A 43 26.76 -8.86 13.19
C ALA A 43 28.12 -8.45 13.78
N THR A 44 28.89 -9.42 14.22
CA THR A 44 30.24 -9.20 14.75
C THR A 44 31.18 -8.77 13.63
N SER A 45 31.82 -7.62 13.77
CA SER A 45 32.71 -7.03 12.76
C SER A 45 33.71 -6.06 13.41
N GLU A 46 34.80 -5.75 12.71
CA GLU A 46 35.75 -4.67 13.06
C GLU A 46 35.20 -3.28 12.72
N SER A 47 34.20 -3.21 11.81
CA SER A 47 33.55 -1.96 11.43
C SER A 47 32.01 -2.08 11.47
N PRO A 48 31.42 -2.38 12.65
CA PRO A 48 29.98 -2.50 12.77
C PRO A 48 29.30 -1.15 12.55
N SER A 49 28.08 -1.18 12.02
CA SER A 49 27.26 0.02 11.86
C SER A 49 25.80 -0.23 12.23
N GLN A 50 25.14 0.83 12.66
CA GLN A 50 23.75 0.83 13.07
C GLN A 50 23.00 2.00 12.46
N VAL A 51 21.72 1.82 12.17
CA VAL A 51 20.83 2.91 11.72
C VAL A 51 19.86 3.23 12.84
N LEU A 52 19.96 4.45 13.35
CA LEU A 52 19.01 4.99 14.32
C LEU A 52 17.75 5.41 13.59
N THR A 53 16.61 4.94 14.07
CA THR A 53 15.26 5.26 13.60
C THR A 53 14.49 5.98 14.71
N ASN A 54 13.19 6.23 14.54
CA ASN A 54 12.36 6.92 15.54
C ASN A 54 12.85 8.34 15.95
N LEU A 55 13.63 8.99 15.09
CA LEU A 55 14.13 10.33 15.37
C LEU A 55 13.03 11.36 15.06
N GLN A 56 13.06 12.46 15.80
CA GLN A 56 12.27 13.66 15.53
C GLN A 56 13.17 14.74 14.92
N PRO A 57 12.68 15.57 13.98
CA PRO A 57 13.49 16.59 13.32
C PRO A 57 14.06 17.62 14.29
N GLY A 58 15.33 18.00 14.09
CA GLY A 58 15.97 19.09 14.83
C GLY A 58 16.13 18.87 16.34
N ARG A 59 15.91 17.66 16.84
CA ARG A 59 15.93 17.31 18.27
C ARG A 59 17.30 16.79 18.69
N THR A 60 17.73 17.16 19.89
CA THR A 60 18.98 16.64 20.48
C THR A 60 18.69 15.33 21.21
N TYR A 61 19.56 14.34 20.99
CA TYR A 61 19.52 13.03 21.59
C TYR A 61 20.81 12.78 22.37
N ALA A 62 20.67 12.08 23.50
CA ALA A 62 21.78 11.40 24.14
C ALA A 62 21.83 9.95 23.64
N TYR A 63 23.02 9.37 23.55
CA TYR A 63 23.20 7.97 23.15
C TYR A 63 24.40 7.31 23.82
N GLN A 64 24.33 5.99 23.92
CA GLN A 64 25.41 5.12 24.38
C GLN A 64 25.62 3.98 23.39
N LEU A 65 26.88 3.61 23.20
CA LEU A 65 27.26 2.42 22.46
C LEU A 65 27.22 1.22 23.40
N VAL A 66 26.56 0.15 22.98
CA VAL A 66 26.47 -1.09 23.72
C VAL A 66 27.18 -2.16 22.92
N THR A 67 28.24 -2.73 23.48
CA THR A 67 28.97 -3.82 22.83
C THR A 67 28.60 -5.15 23.47
N ARG A 68 28.62 -6.22 22.68
CA ARG A 68 28.36 -7.59 23.15
C ARG A 68 29.46 -8.53 22.70
N ARG A 69 29.96 -9.34 23.65
CA ARG A 69 30.87 -10.46 23.41
C ARG A 69 30.34 -11.67 24.19
N GLY A 70 29.89 -12.71 23.46
CA GLY A 70 29.14 -13.80 24.07
C GLY A 70 27.83 -13.32 24.70
N THR A 71 27.60 -13.67 25.96
CA THR A 71 26.43 -13.23 26.74
C THR A 71 26.63 -11.90 27.48
N CYS A 72 27.87 -11.39 27.53
CA CYS A 72 28.21 -10.17 28.25
C CYS A 72 27.94 -8.94 27.39
N THR A 73 27.28 -7.93 27.97
CA THR A 73 27.10 -6.61 27.35
C THR A 73 27.78 -5.53 28.20
N SER A 74 28.31 -4.50 27.54
CA SER A 74 28.88 -3.33 28.20
C SER A 74 28.42 -2.06 27.50
N ALA A 75 28.04 -1.05 28.27
CA ALA A 75 27.64 0.26 27.76
C ALA A 75 28.78 1.26 27.93
N GLY A 76 29.10 1.98 26.86
CA GLY A 76 30.12 3.03 26.85
C GLY A 76 29.65 4.34 27.46
N LYS A 77 30.45 5.38 27.26
CA LYS A 77 30.12 6.76 27.66
C LYS A 77 28.86 7.26 26.95
N GLU A 78 28.23 8.24 27.57
CA GLU A 78 27.12 8.98 26.97
C GLU A 78 27.67 10.07 26.05
N TYR A 79 27.10 10.15 24.86
CA TYR A 79 27.40 11.14 23.84
C TYR A 79 26.12 11.82 23.40
N GLU A 80 26.24 12.93 22.67
CA GLU A 80 25.08 13.64 22.14
C GLU A 80 25.18 13.81 20.63
N PHE A 81 24.02 13.82 19.97
CA PHE A 81 23.91 14.29 18.59
C PHE A 81 22.59 15.05 18.40
N LYS A 82 22.54 15.89 17.37
CA LYS A 82 21.31 16.59 16.98
C LYS A 82 20.85 16.06 15.63
N SER A 83 19.60 15.61 15.54
CA SER A 83 19.00 15.22 14.27
C SER A 83 18.85 16.45 13.36
N GLN A 84 18.84 16.23 12.05
CA GLN A 84 18.65 17.31 11.08
C GLN A 84 17.19 17.77 11.08
N GLN A 85 16.95 19.00 10.62
CA GLN A 85 15.60 19.43 10.30
C GLN A 85 15.07 18.64 9.10
N LEU A 86 13.74 18.51 8.99
CA LEU A 86 13.14 18.01 7.76
C LEU A 86 13.56 18.90 6.60
N PRO A 87 13.85 18.34 5.42
CA PRO A 87 14.14 19.16 4.26
C PRO A 87 12.91 20.04 3.93
N LEU A 88 13.14 21.26 3.42
CA LEU A 88 12.07 22.23 3.16
C LEU A 88 10.92 21.65 2.32
N TRP A 89 11.24 20.83 1.32
CA TRP A 89 10.22 20.19 0.49
C TRP A 89 9.28 19.27 1.28
N ALA A 90 9.67 18.75 2.45
CA ALA A 90 8.87 17.85 3.26
C ALA A 90 7.98 18.56 4.30
N GLN A 91 8.26 19.83 4.62
CA GLN A 91 7.66 20.50 5.78
C GLN A 91 6.16 20.83 5.59
N ASP A 92 5.69 21.03 4.36
CA ASP A 92 4.30 21.43 4.07
C ASP A 92 3.50 20.40 3.26
N GLN A 93 3.94 19.13 3.27
CA GLN A 93 3.34 18.08 2.44
C GLN A 93 1.92 17.69 2.86
N PHE A 94 1.58 17.90 4.14
CA PHE A 94 0.34 17.42 4.72
C PHE A 94 -0.34 18.48 5.58
N ARG A 95 -1.67 18.55 5.49
CA ARG A 95 -2.51 19.43 6.31
C ARG A 95 -3.59 18.63 7.01
N LEU A 96 -3.65 18.79 8.33
CA LEU A 96 -4.57 18.06 9.20
C LEU A 96 -5.87 18.82 9.43
N VAL A 97 -6.98 18.10 9.47
CA VAL A 97 -8.27 18.58 10.00
C VAL A 97 -8.75 17.57 11.04
N CYS A 98 -8.77 17.96 12.31
CA CYS A 98 -9.22 17.10 13.41
C CYS A 98 -10.00 17.97 14.43
N PRO A 99 -11.34 18.05 14.29
CA PRO A 99 -12.15 18.93 15.14
C PRO A 99 -12.08 18.56 16.62
N ASP A 100 -12.02 17.27 16.93
CA ASP A 100 -11.96 16.76 18.30
C ASP A 100 -11.03 15.53 18.36
N PRO A 101 -9.79 15.69 18.86
CA PRO A 101 -8.87 14.57 19.04
C PRO A 101 -9.34 13.54 20.09
N GLY A 102 -10.23 13.93 21.01
CA GLY A 102 -10.72 13.10 22.10
C GLY A 102 -11.61 11.94 21.64
N ILE A 103 -12.31 12.12 20.51
CA ILE A 103 -13.19 11.08 19.92
C ILE A 103 -12.46 10.13 18.97
N LEU A 104 -11.17 10.35 18.69
CA LEU A 104 -10.40 9.45 17.85
C LEU A 104 -10.17 8.11 18.58
N PRO A 105 -10.34 6.95 17.93
CA PRO A 105 -10.01 5.67 18.54
C PRO A 105 -8.56 5.61 19.02
N ALA A 106 -8.29 4.97 20.16
CA ALA A 106 -6.94 4.85 20.70
C ALA A 106 -5.96 4.20 19.72
N ALA A 107 -6.39 3.11 19.06
CA ALA A 107 -5.61 2.45 18.01
C ALA A 107 -5.21 3.42 16.89
N PHE A 108 -6.12 4.31 16.48
CA PHE A 108 -5.85 5.32 15.45
C PHE A 108 -4.84 6.37 15.93
N ARG A 109 -5.05 6.91 17.13
CA ARG A 109 -4.16 7.95 17.70
C ARG A 109 -2.72 7.45 17.82
N ASP A 110 -2.56 6.18 18.14
CA ASP A 110 -1.24 5.61 18.32
C ASP A 110 -0.67 4.99 17.03
N GLY A 111 -1.47 4.79 15.98
CA GLY A 111 -1.02 4.16 14.75
C GLY A 111 -0.31 5.12 13.79
N TYR A 112 0.05 4.58 12.63
CA TYR A 112 0.77 5.28 11.57
C TYR A 112 0.11 5.08 10.20
N PHE A 113 0.43 5.95 9.25
CA PHE A 113 -0.11 5.93 7.89
C PHE A 113 1.03 5.81 6.87
N LEU A 114 0.98 4.77 6.05
CA LEU A 114 1.85 4.66 4.87
C LEU A 114 1.24 5.47 3.73
N VAL A 115 1.94 6.54 3.37
CA VAL A 115 1.55 7.44 2.28
C VAL A 115 2.68 7.51 1.28
N TYR A 116 2.36 7.64 -0.01
CA TYR A 116 3.37 7.70 -1.05
C TYR A 116 3.05 8.73 -2.13
N ARG A 117 4.09 9.16 -2.85
CA ARG A 117 4.02 10.07 -3.99
C ARG A 117 4.36 9.33 -5.28
N ARG A 118 3.44 9.42 -6.24
CA ARG A 118 3.51 8.75 -7.55
C ARG A 118 4.31 9.51 -8.61
N ASP A 119 4.54 10.80 -8.39
CA ASP A 119 5.32 11.65 -9.27
C ASP A 119 6.80 11.63 -8.88
N LEU A 120 7.65 12.24 -9.69
CA LEU A 120 9.08 12.29 -9.46
C LEU A 120 9.47 13.42 -8.47
N PRO A 121 10.43 13.19 -7.57
CA PRO A 121 10.92 11.86 -7.17
C PRO A 121 9.83 11.11 -6.37
N GLY A 122 9.84 9.79 -6.50
CA GLY A 122 9.00 8.91 -5.70
C GLY A 122 9.33 9.04 -4.23
N LEU A 123 8.31 9.11 -3.39
CA LEU A 123 8.47 9.25 -1.94
C LEU A 123 7.53 8.29 -1.23
N ILE A 124 8.00 7.74 -0.12
CA ILE A 124 7.24 6.92 0.82
C ILE A 124 7.37 7.58 2.19
N TYR A 125 6.29 7.71 2.93
CA TYR A 125 6.23 8.31 4.25
C TYR A 125 5.50 7.39 5.22
N LEU A 126 5.96 7.37 6.47
CA LEU A 126 5.11 6.98 7.60
C LEU A 126 4.77 8.25 8.39
N LEU A 127 3.48 8.51 8.53
CA LEU A 127 2.95 9.65 9.27
C LEU A 127 2.31 9.18 10.58
N ASP A 128 2.37 9.97 11.64
CA ASP A 128 1.53 9.74 12.83
C ASP A 128 0.13 10.39 12.67
N ALA A 129 -0.77 10.17 13.63
CA ALA A 129 -2.14 10.74 13.63
C ALA A 129 -2.20 12.28 13.67
N LYS A 130 -1.07 12.95 13.97
CA LYS A 130 -0.94 14.41 13.94
C LYS A 130 -0.43 14.91 12.58
N GLY A 131 -0.17 14.02 11.63
CA GLY A 131 0.36 14.34 10.31
C GLY A 131 1.87 14.57 10.29
N ASN A 132 2.60 14.27 11.38
CA ASN A 132 4.04 14.43 11.39
C ASN A 132 4.70 13.31 10.59
N ILE A 133 5.70 13.64 9.78
CA ILE A 133 6.55 12.65 9.12
C ILE A 133 7.45 12.01 10.18
N ARG A 134 7.25 10.71 10.43
CA ARG A 134 8.02 9.91 11.39
C ARG A 134 9.07 9.02 10.72
N TRP A 135 8.89 8.77 9.42
CA TRP A 135 9.86 8.09 8.58
C TRP A 135 9.62 8.48 7.12
N TYR A 136 10.66 8.50 6.30
CA TYR A 136 10.51 8.64 4.85
C TYR A 136 11.62 7.93 4.06
N HIS A 137 11.32 7.60 2.81
CA HIS A 137 12.26 7.08 1.82
C HIS A 137 12.01 7.76 0.47
N GLN A 138 13.08 8.13 -0.23
CA GLN A 138 13.02 8.77 -1.54
C GLN A 138 13.64 7.85 -2.58
N VAL A 139 12.96 7.67 -3.71
CA VAL A 139 13.45 6.96 -4.88
C VAL A 139 13.64 7.97 -6.01
N ASN A 140 14.80 7.95 -6.67
CA ASN A 140 15.14 8.91 -7.72
C ASN A 140 14.80 8.37 -9.11
N GLY A 141 14.44 9.26 -10.03
CA GLY A 141 14.19 8.91 -11.44
C GLY A 141 12.90 8.13 -11.70
N THR A 142 12.12 7.85 -10.67
CA THR A 142 10.87 7.08 -10.75
C THR A 142 9.90 7.53 -9.66
N GLY A 143 8.62 7.24 -9.84
CA GLY A 143 7.57 7.50 -8.87
C GLY A 143 7.10 6.21 -8.16
N VAL A 144 6.54 6.34 -6.97
CA VAL A 144 5.97 5.21 -6.21
C VAL A 144 4.50 5.08 -6.56
N LYS A 145 4.14 4.14 -7.43
CA LYS A 145 2.77 3.97 -7.94
C LYS A 145 1.85 3.35 -6.89
N MET A 146 2.39 2.44 -6.10
CA MET A 146 1.77 1.88 -4.90
C MET A 146 2.86 1.44 -3.92
N ALA A 147 2.58 1.50 -2.61
CA ALA A 147 3.37 0.85 -1.57
C ALA A 147 2.46 0.20 -0.53
N THR A 148 2.89 -0.92 0.04
CA THR A 148 2.22 -1.63 1.12
C THR A 148 3.22 -2.09 2.20
N PHE A 149 2.76 -2.17 3.44
CA PHE A 149 3.56 -2.66 4.56
C PHE A 149 3.41 -4.17 4.71
N THR A 150 4.53 -4.89 4.76
CA THR A 150 4.53 -6.34 4.74
C THR A 150 4.44 -6.94 6.16
N PRO A 151 3.99 -8.20 6.30
CA PRO A 151 4.08 -8.92 7.57
C PRO A 151 5.50 -9.07 8.12
N GLN A 152 6.53 -8.92 7.28
CA GLN A 152 7.95 -8.98 7.64
C GLN A 152 8.53 -7.63 8.10
N GLN A 153 7.67 -6.63 8.36
CA GLN A 153 8.05 -5.27 8.75
C GLN A 153 8.90 -4.53 7.70
N THR A 154 8.61 -4.79 6.42
CA THR A 154 9.23 -4.11 5.27
C THR A 154 8.18 -3.32 4.50
N ILE A 155 8.61 -2.53 3.53
CA ILE A 155 7.72 -1.83 2.60
C ILE A 155 8.00 -2.35 1.20
N LEU A 156 6.99 -2.92 0.56
CA LEU A 156 7.00 -3.34 -0.83
C LEU A 156 6.31 -2.28 -1.69
N ALA A 157 6.93 -1.93 -2.82
CA ALA A 157 6.45 -0.87 -3.68
C ALA A 157 6.53 -1.25 -5.17
N LEU A 158 5.51 -0.81 -5.92
CA LEU A 158 5.54 -0.77 -7.38
C LEU A 158 6.02 0.62 -7.81
N LEU A 159 7.07 0.66 -8.63
CA LEU A 159 7.66 1.88 -9.15
C LEU A 159 7.42 2.01 -10.66
N GLY A 160 7.33 3.25 -11.13
CA GLY A 160 7.29 3.56 -12.55
C GLY A 160 7.61 5.02 -12.81
N ASP A 161 8.34 5.29 -13.89
CA ASP A 161 8.65 6.65 -14.33
C ASP A 161 7.43 7.34 -14.99
N GLU A 162 7.67 8.47 -15.65
CA GLU A 162 6.63 9.28 -16.31
C GLU A 162 6.12 8.68 -17.63
N THR A 163 6.81 7.68 -18.19
CA THR A 163 6.37 6.97 -19.40
C THR A 163 5.26 5.97 -19.11
N TYR A 164 5.07 5.62 -17.83
CA TYR A 164 4.00 4.74 -17.37
C TYR A 164 2.79 5.53 -16.88
N GLN A 165 1.61 5.00 -17.19
CA GLN A 165 0.37 5.55 -16.67
C GLN A 165 0.35 5.54 -15.13
N THR A 166 -0.56 6.33 -14.60
CA THR A 166 -0.65 6.72 -13.18
C THR A 166 -0.50 5.60 -12.14
N SER A 167 -0.97 4.38 -12.44
CA SER A 167 -0.90 3.21 -11.54
C SER A 167 -0.10 2.04 -12.13
N TYR A 168 0.61 2.25 -13.24
CA TYR A 168 1.40 1.23 -13.94
C TYR A 168 2.87 1.43 -13.64
N GLY A 169 3.61 0.34 -13.57
CA GLY A 169 5.01 0.35 -13.22
C GLY A 169 5.79 -0.80 -13.85
N ASN A 170 7.10 -0.66 -13.75
CA ASN A 170 8.09 -1.55 -14.36
C ASN A 170 9.18 -2.00 -13.38
N GLU A 171 9.11 -1.59 -12.11
CA GLU A 171 10.04 -2.05 -11.10
C GLU A 171 9.31 -2.39 -9.80
N LEU A 172 9.78 -3.43 -9.12
CA LEU A 172 9.37 -3.74 -7.74
C LEU A 172 10.54 -3.44 -6.81
N LEU A 173 10.27 -2.75 -5.71
CA LEU A 173 11.26 -2.40 -4.70
C LEU A 173 10.75 -2.87 -3.33
N GLU A 174 11.56 -3.59 -2.58
CA GLU A 174 11.29 -3.86 -1.17
C GLU A 174 12.43 -3.33 -0.30
N ILE A 175 12.07 -2.57 0.73
CA ILE A 175 13.00 -1.93 1.66
C ILE A 175 12.61 -2.22 3.11
N ASN A 176 13.59 -2.35 3.99
CA ASN A 176 13.34 -2.36 5.43
C ASN A 176 13.23 -0.92 5.99
N LEU A 177 12.84 -0.81 7.26
CA LEU A 177 12.72 0.50 7.93
C LEU A 177 14.07 1.16 8.25
N SER A 178 15.17 0.41 8.25
CA SER A 178 16.54 0.97 8.28
C SER A 178 16.93 1.63 6.95
N GLY A 179 16.26 1.27 5.85
CA GLY A 179 16.50 1.80 4.51
C GLY A 179 17.34 0.91 3.61
N ASP A 180 17.62 -0.34 4.02
CA ASP A 180 18.29 -1.31 3.16
C ASP A 180 17.32 -1.81 2.09
N THR A 181 17.82 -1.95 0.87
CA THR A 181 17.10 -2.60 -0.23
C THR A 181 17.22 -4.11 -0.07
N LEU A 182 16.08 -4.79 0.05
CA LEU A 182 15.99 -6.25 0.17
C LEU A 182 15.67 -6.91 -1.18
N LEU A 183 14.99 -6.19 -2.06
CA LEU A 183 14.58 -6.66 -3.38
C LEU A 183 14.47 -5.46 -4.32
N HIS A 184 14.99 -5.60 -5.54
CA HIS A 184 14.80 -4.62 -6.61
C HIS A 184 14.71 -5.30 -7.97
N LEU A 185 13.49 -5.60 -8.40
CA LEU A 185 13.21 -6.29 -9.66
C LEU A 185 12.81 -5.29 -10.75
N LYS A 186 13.18 -5.55 -12.00
CA LYS A 186 12.92 -4.68 -13.14
C LYS A 186 12.38 -5.46 -14.34
N LYS A 187 11.40 -4.86 -15.02
CA LYS A 187 10.87 -5.34 -16.30
C LYS A 187 11.99 -5.43 -17.34
N GLY A 188 12.00 -6.49 -18.14
CA GLY A 188 12.99 -6.81 -19.16
C GLY A 188 14.23 -7.52 -18.61
N ARG A 189 14.51 -7.41 -17.30
CA ARG A 189 15.61 -8.11 -16.64
C ARG A 189 15.11 -9.29 -15.81
N ASP A 190 14.15 -9.05 -14.93
CA ASP A 190 13.70 -10.00 -13.92
C ASP A 190 12.29 -10.54 -14.19
N PHE A 191 11.43 -9.75 -14.85
CA PHE A 191 10.08 -10.13 -15.32
C PHE A 191 9.74 -9.43 -16.63
N GLN A 192 8.67 -9.82 -17.33
CA GLN A 192 8.39 -9.32 -18.70
C GLN A 192 7.16 -8.41 -18.80
N GLN A 193 6.17 -8.61 -17.92
CA GLN A 193 4.89 -7.90 -17.95
C GLN A 193 5.03 -6.46 -17.44
N THR A 194 4.15 -5.56 -17.89
CA THR A 194 3.89 -4.32 -17.15
C THR A 194 3.01 -4.66 -15.96
N LEU A 195 3.39 -4.20 -14.77
CA LEU A 195 2.61 -4.42 -13.55
C LEU A 195 1.76 -3.18 -13.27
N HIS A 196 0.61 -3.33 -12.63
CA HIS A 196 -0.21 -2.18 -12.26
C HIS A 196 -1.03 -2.41 -11.02
N HIS A 197 -1.40 -1.31 -10.36
CA HIS A 197 -2.38 -1.19 -9.28
C HIS A 197 -2.07 -1.93 -7.97
N GLU A 198 -1.63 -3.19 -8.04
CA GLU A 198 -1.41 -4.04 -6.87
C GLU A 198 -0.14 -4.90 -7.00
N VAL A 199 0.57 -5.03 -5.88
CA VAL A 199 1.59 -6.04 -5.61
C VAL A 199 1.51 -6.41 -4.13
N LEU A 200 1.35 -7.69 -3.83
CA LEU A 200 1.19 -8.19 -2.48
C LEU A 200 2.26 -9.23 -2.17
N PRO A 201 2.89 -9.19 -0.98
CA PRO A 201 3.60 -10.34 -0.48
C PRO A 201 2.60 -11.38 0.02
N TYR A 202 2.77 -12.64 -0.36
CA TYR A 202 2.01 -13.74 0.22
C TYR A 202 2.90 -14.97 0.35
N LYS A 203 3.18 -15.35 1.61
CA LYS A 203 4.24 -16.32 1.93
C LYS A 203 5.56 -15.85 1.29
N ASP A 204 6.29 -16.71 0.59
CA ASP A 204 7.54 -16.38 -0.11
C ASP A 204 7.33 -15.94 -1.56
N ARG A 205 6.13 -15.43 -1.91
CA ARG A 205 5.77 -15.06 -3.28
C ARG A 205 5.34 -13.60 -3.38
N LEU A 206 5.46 -13.07 -4.59
CA LEU A 206 4.91 -11.78 -5.00
C LEU A 206 3.73 -12.04 -5.92
N ILE A 207 2.58 -11.42 -5.62
CA ILE A 207 1.35 -11.57 -6.41
C ILE A 207 0.95 -10.18 -6.89
N THR A 208 0.77 -10.01 -8.19
CA THR A 208 0.55 -8.68 -8.79
C THR A 208 -0.42 -8.76 -9.95
N ILE A 209 -1.04 -7.62 -10.29
CA ILE A 209 -1.83 -7.50 -11.50
C ILE A 209 -0.89 -7.15 -12.66
N SER A 210 -1.01 -7.89 -13.75
CA SER A 210 -0.22 -7.71 -14.96
C SER A 210 -1.09 -7.25 -16.14
N SER A 211 -0.51 -6.41 -17.00
CA SER A 211 -1.13 -6.07 -18.28
C SER A 211 -0.84 -7.14 -19.32
N GLU A 212 -1.90 -7.56 -20.00
CA GLU A 212 -1.87 -8.63 -20.98
C GLU A 212 -2.37 -8.12 -22.33
N GLU A 213 -1.81 -8.62 -23.43
CA GLU A 213 -2.23 -8.23 -24.77
C GLU A 213 -2.26 -9.39 -25.75
N LYS A 214 -3.21 -9.33 -26.68
CA LYS A 214 -3.37 -10.32 -27.74
C LYS A 214 -3.77 -9.64 -29.04
N VAL A 215 -3.05 -9.94 -30.12
CA VAL A 215 -3.43 -9.52 -31.47
C VAL A 215 -4.46 -10.50 -32.03
N MET A 216 -5.59 -10.00 -32.52
CA MET A 216 -6.66 -10.83 -33.05
C MET A 216 -7.49 -10.13 -34.13
N ASN A 217 -8.27 -10.91 -34.87
CA ASN A 217 -9.17 -10.40 -35.90
C ASN A 217 -10.53 -10.03 -35.29
N LEU A 218 -10.81 -8.72 -35.20
CA LEU A 218 -12.06 -8.18 -34.66
C LEU A 218 -13.05 -7.73 -35.76
N SER A 219 -12.81 -8.06 -37.03
CA SER A 219 -13.66 -7.63 -38.15
C SER A 219 -15.14 -8.02 -37.98
N LYS A 220 -15.43 -9.18 -37.37
CA LYS A 220 -16.80 -9.61 -37.05
C LYS A 220 -17.50 -8.76 -35.98
N ARG A 221 -16.75 -7.92 -35.26
CA ARG A 221 -17.22 -6.99 -34.22
C ARG A 221 -17.01 -5.53 -34.59
N GLY A 222 -16.76 -5.24 -35.88
CA GLY A 222 -16.55 -3.87 -36.38
C GLY A 222 -15.13 -3.32 -36.18
N GLY A 223 -14.17 -4.18 -35.79
CA GLY A 223 -12.76 -3.84 -35.68
C GLY A 223 -11.94 -4.16 -36.93
N GLY A 224 -10.62 -4.07 -36.82
CA GLY A 224 -9.65 -4.44 -37.84
C GLY A 224 -9.36 -5.94 -37.89
N LYS A 225 -8.59 -6.36 -38.90
CA LYS A 225 -8.15 -7.76 -39.07
C LYS A 225 -7.02 -8.18 -38.12
N ALA A 226 -6.32 -7.22 -37.53
CA ALA A 226 -5.20 -7.43 -36.61
C ALA A 226 -5.20 -6.32 -35.56
N ASP A 227 -6.22 -6.34 -34.70
CA ASP A 227 -6.34 -5.41 -33.57
C ASP A 227 -5.68 -6.00 -32.33
N THR A 228 -5.01 -5.16 -31.54
CA THR A 228 -4.52 -5.53 -30.20
C THR A 228 -5.62 -5.32 -29.18
N VAL A 229 -6.03 -6.40 -28.50
CA VAL A 229 -6.85 -6.36 -27.30
C VAL A 229 -5.95 -6.38 -26.08
N LYS A 230 -6.14 -5.42 -25.18
CA LYS A 230 -5.45 -5.28 -23.90
C LYS A 230 -6.40 -5.60 -22.76
N THR A 231 -5.92 -6.38 -21.82
CA THR A 231 -6.66 -6.81 -20.64
C THR A 231 -5.69 -7.04 -19.49
N ASP A 232 -6.17 -7.71 -18.45
CA ASP A 232 -5.48 -7.87 -17.19
C ASP A 232 -5.23 -9.35 -16.88
N GLY A 233 -4.27 -9.59 -16.00
CA GLY A 233 -3.93 -10.90 -15.48
C GLY A 233 -3.45 -10.85 -14.04
N ILE A 234 -3.24 -12.03 -13.47
CA ILE A 234 -2.58 -12.22 -12.19
C ILE A 234 -1.24 -12.90 -12.47
N LEU A 235 -0.16 -12.26 -12.03
CA LEU A 235 1.18 -12.81 -12.10
C LEU A 235 1.66 -13.16 -10.69
N VAL A 236 2.03 -14.42 -10.49
CA VAL A 236 2.65 -14.90 -9.25
C VAL A 236 4.12 -15.19 -9.54
N MET A 237 5.01 -14.53 -8.79
CA MET A 237 6.45 -14.68 -8.93
C MET A 237 7.07 -15.14 -7.60
N ASP A 238 8.23 -15.76 -7.68
CA ASP A 238 9.12 -15.83 -6.53
C ASP A 238 9.81 -14.46 -6.30
N ARG A 239 10.62 -14.38 -5.24
CA ARG A 239 11.33 -13.14 -4.88
C ARG A 239 12.49 -12.79 -5.83
N SER A 240 12.83 -13.64 -6.80
CA SER A 240 13.79 -13.35 -7.88
C SER A 240 13.13 -12.77 -9.14
N GLY A 241 11.79 -12.74 -9.20
CA GLY A 241 11.04 -12.31 -10.37
C GLY A 241 10.66 -13.44 -11.32
N LYS A 242 11.06 -14.69 -11.02
CA LYS A 242 10.68 -15.84 -11.84
C LYS A 242 9.18 -16.10 -11.68
N THR A 243 8.48 -16.19 -12.82
CA THR A 243 7.08 -16.59 -12.87
C THR A 243 6.89 -18.01 -12.33
N LEU A 244 6.02 -18.14 -11.34
CA LEU A 244 5.57 -19.40 -10.76
C LEU A 244 4.20 -19.81 -11.29
N TRP A 245 3.33 -18.83 -11.52
CA TRP A 245 1.98 -19.02 -12.05
C TRP A 245 1.50 -17.73 -12.72
N HIS A 246 0.70 -17.88 -13.76
CA HIS A 246 0.18 -16.79 -14.56
C HIS A 246 -1.24 -17.14 -15.00
N TRP A 247 -2.13 -16.16 -14.94
CA TRP A 247 -3.52 -16.26 -15.35
C TRP A 247 -3.94 -14.96 -15.98
N THR A 248 -4.76 -15.03 -17.02
CA THR A 248 -5.22 -13.86 -17.78
C THR A 248 -6.71 -13.96 -18.03
N ILE A 249 -7.35 -12.83 -18.30
CA ILE A 249 -8.75 -12.82 -18.74
C ILE A 249 -8.96 -13.65 -20.02
N PHE A 250 -7.95 -13.74 -20.89
CA PHE A 250 -8.02 -14.56 -22.10
C PHE A 250 -8.14 -16.07 -21.83
N ASP A 251 -7.79 -16.54 -20.63
CA ASP A 251 -7.92 -17.95 -20.26
C ASP A 251 -9.38 -18.34 -19.97
N VAL A 252 -10.22 -17.36 -19.65
CA VAL A 252 -11.59 -17.59 -19.16
C VAL A 252 -12.67 -16.87 -19.98
N LEU A 253 -12.30 -15.86 -20.78
CA LEU A 253 -13.21 -15.16 -21.68
C LEU A 253 -12.64 -15.11 -23.10
N ASP A 254 -13.54 -15.27 -24.08
CA ASP A 254 -13.25 -14.99 -25.48
C ASP A 254 -13.69 -13.56 -25.82
N PRO A 255 -12.76 -12.65 -26.20
CA PRO A 255 -13.08 -11.28 -26.58
C PRO A 255 -14.13 -11.18 -27.68
N LEU A 256 -14.24 -12.17 -28.57
CA LEU A 256 -15.25 -12.14 -29.64
C LEU A 256 -16.67 -12.38 -29.14
N GLN A 257 -16.88 -12.81 -27.89
CA GLN A 257 -18.21 -12.92 -27.29
C GLN A 257 -18.74 -11.56 -26.80
N ASP A 258 -17.86 -10.58 -26.60
CA ASP A 258 -18.25 -9.23 -26.22
C ASP A 258 -18.59 -8.40 -27.48
N PRO A 259 -19.84 -7.94 -27.65
CA PRO A 259 -20.22 -7.10 -28.77
C PRO A 259 -19.53 -5.74 -28.78
N ALA A 260 -19.05 -5.24 -27.65
CA ALA A 260 -18.39 -3.94 -27.50
C ALA A 260 -16.87 -4.01 -27.69
N ILE A 261 -16.29 -5.20 -27.87
CA ILE A 261 -14.84 -5.41 -27.86
C ILE A 261 -14.06 -4.50 -28.82
N ALA A 262 -14.59 -4.20 -30.01
CA ALA A 262 -13.88 -3.35 -30.97
C ALA A 262 -13.67 -1.91 -30.46
N LYS A 263 -14.57 -1.43 -29.59
CA LYS A 263 -14.48 -0.13 -28.92
C LYS A 263 -13.64 -0.21 -27.63
N GLU A 264 -13.68 -1.33 -26.93
CA GLU A 264 -13.09 -1.49 -25.59
C GLU A 264 -11.70 -2.15 -25.60
N LYS A 265 -11.24 -2.62 -26.77
CA LYS A 265 -9.96 -3.35 -26.96
C LYS A 265 -8.72 -2.71 -26.33
N SER A 266 -8.68 -1.41 -26.09
CA SER A 266 -7.51 -0.75 -25.48
C SER A 266 -7.40 -0.94 -23.97
N ASP A 267 -8.51 -1.29 -23.30
CA ASP A 267 -8.61 -1.42 -21.85
C ASP A 267 -9.91 -2.18 -21.50
N TRP A 268 -9.94 -3.48 -21.77
CA TRP A 268 -11.21 -4.22 -21.82
C TRP A 268 -11.89 -4.35 -20.45
N MET A 269 -11.15 -4.76 -19.41
CA MET A 269 -11.73 -5.07 -18.10
C MET A 269 -11.28 -4.10 -16.98
N HIS A 270 -10.02 -3.65 -17.04
CA HIS A 270 -9.39 -2.72 -16.12
C HIS A 270 -9.38 -3.22 -14.66
N ALA A 271 -8.54 -4.21 -14.38
CA ALA A 271 -8.34 -4.69 -13.01
C ALA A 271 -7.61 -3.66 -12.15
N ASN A 272 -8.21 -3.31 -11.00
CA ASN A 272 -7.73 -2.20 -10.15
C ASN A 272 -7.52 -2.55 -8.68
N SER A 273 -7.83 -3.78 -8.28
CA SER A 273 -7.62 -4.30 -6.92
C SER A 273 -7.43 -5.79 -6.98
N LEU A 274 -6.41 -6.28 -6.28
CA LEU A 274 -6.14 -7.70 -6.08
C LEU A 274 -5.94 -7.95 -4.59
N GLN A 275 -6.49 -9.04 -4.07
CA GLN A 275 -6.28 -9.49 -2.70
C GLN A 275 -6.23 -11.02 -2.64
N VAL A 276 -5.50 -11.53 -1.64
CA VAL A 276 -5.56 -12.95 -1.28
C VAL A 276 -6.59 -13.11 -0.17
N ASP A 277 -7.62 -13.91 -0.43
CA ASP A 277 -8.66 -14.25 0.54
C ASP A 277 -8.14 -15.27 1.59
N LYS A 278 -8.89 -15.48 2.67
CA LYS A 278 -8.53 -16.35 3.80
C LYS A 278 -8.32 -17.82 3.39
N ASP A 279 -8.98 -18.26 2.32
CA ASP A 279 -8.81 -19.59 1.73
C ASP A 279 -7.62 -19.69 0.75
N GLY A 280 -6.90 -18.58 0.54
CA GLY A 280 -5.77 -18.49 -0.37
C GLY A 280 -6.13 -18.22 -1.83
N ASN A 281 -7.42 -18.07 -2.15
CA ASN A 281 -7.89 -17.68 -3.49
C ASN A 281 -7.76 -16.18 -3.73
N TYR A 282 -7.92 -15.75 -4.98
CA TYR A 282 -7.74 -14.36 -5.36
C TYR A 282 -9.08 -13.64 -5.52
N LEU A 283 -9.17 -12.43 -4.96
CA LEU A 283 -10.23 -11.48 -5.27
C LEU A 283 -9.67 -10.42 -6.23
N LEU A 284 -10.27 -10.31 -7.41
CA LEU A 284 -9.86 -9.37 -8.46
C LEU A 284 -11.03 -8.45 -8.83
N SER A 285 -10.87 -7.15 -8.69
CA SER A 285 -11.89 -6.14 -9.01
C SER A 285 -11.66 -5.53 -10.38
N PHE A 286 -12.71 -5.42 -11.18
CA PHE A 286 -12.72 -4.84 -12.53
C PHE A 286 -13.53 -3.55 -12.55
N TYR A 287 -12.84 -2.44 -12.83
CA TYR A 287 -13.44 -1.10 -12.84
C TYR A 287 -14.47 -0.94 -13.96
N ASN A 288 -14.18 -1.43 -15.18
CA ASN A 288 -15.04 -1.21 -16.35
C ASN A 288 -16.32 -2.06 -16.28
N ASN A 289 -16.21 -3.30 -15.82
CA ASN A 289 -17.35 -4.21 -15.73
C ASN A 289 -18.19 -4.01 -14.47
N GLY A 290 -17.64 -3.35 -13.44
CA GLY A 290 -18.31 -3.20 -12.14
C GLY A 290 -18.50 -4.54 -11.45
N GLN A 291 -17.49 -5.41 -11.51
CA GLN A 291 -17.53 -6.75 -10.92
C GLN A 291 -16.26 -7.06 -10.13
N ILE A 292 -16.41 -7.89 -9.11
CA ILE A 292 -15.32 -8.47 -8.32
C ILE A 292 -15.40 -9.98 -8.49
N TRP A 293 -14.32 -10.62 -8.90
CA TRP A 293 -14.28 -12.05 -9.17
C TRP A 293 -13.45 -12.75 -8.10
N LYS A 294 -13.92 -13.91 -7.64
CA LYS A 294 -13.10 -14.86 -6.88
C LYS A 294 -12.54 -15.90 -7.82
N ILE A 295 -11.23 -16.08 -7.81
CA ILE A 295 -10.48 -16.96 -8.72
C ILE A 295 -9.73 -17.99 -7.89
N ASP A 296 -9.90 -19.25 -8.25
CA ASP A 296 -9.18 -20.36 -7.63
C ASP A 296 -7.67 -20.25 -7.93
N ALA A 297 -6.85 -20.15 -6.87
CA ALA A 297 -5.43 -19.87 -7.01
C ALA A 297 -4.59 -21.03 -7.60
N GLN A 298 -5.17 -22.23 -7.73
CA GLN A 298 -4.49 -23.40 -8.28
C GLN A 298 -4.88 -23.65 -9.74
N SER A 299 -6.18 -23.66 -10.01
CA SER A 299 -6.76 -24.03 -11.31
C SER A 299 -7.05 -22.83 -12.21
N GLY A 300 -7.09 -21.60 -11.68
CA GLY A 300 -7.47 -20.40 -12.42
C GLY A 300 -8.96 -20.34 -12.76
N LYS A 301 -9.79 -21.24 -12.22
CA LYS A 301 -11.24 -21.20 -12.42
C LYS A 301 -11.84 -20.01 -11.69
N VAL A 302 -12.76 -19.30 -12.34
CA VAL A 302 -13.59 -18.30 -11.68
C VAL A 302 -14.61 -19.03 -10.80
N ILE A 303 -14.52 -18.84 -9.49
CA ILE A 303 -15.38 -19.46 -8.48
C ILE A 303 -16.74 -18.73 -8.45
N TRP A 304 -16.70 -17.40 -8.42
CA TRP A 304 -17.89 -16.56 -8.54
C TRP A 304 -17.55 -15.14 -9.00
N LYS A 305 -18.58 -14.43 -9.47
CA LYS A 305 -18.57 -13.02 -9.86
C LYS A 305 -19.58 -12.26 -9.01
N PHE A 306 -19.14 -11.23 -8.31
CA PHE A 306 -19.98 -10.34 -7.50
C PHE A 306 -20.10 -8.98 -8.18
N GLY A 307 -21.32 -8.44 -8.29
CA GLY A 307 -21.61 -7.20 -9.03
C GLY A 307 -22.76 -7.39 -10.02
N LYS A 308 -23.08 -6.33 -10.76
CA LYS A 308 -24.19 -6.37 -11.74
C LYS A 308 -23.93 -7.44 -12.80
N GLY A 309 -24.89 -8.34 -13.01
CA GLY A 309 -24.76 -9.45 -13.96
C GLY A 309 -23.80 -10.56 -13.51
N GLY A 310 -23.42 -10.58 -12.24
CA GLY A 310 -22.69 -11.68 -11.61
C GLY A 310 -23.61 -12.76 -11.06
N ASP A 311 -23.06 -13.62 -10.21
CA ASP A 311 -23.72 -14.81 -9.68
C ASP A 311 -24.58 -14.53 -8.44
N TYR A 312 -24.39 -13.37 -7.80
CA TYR A 312 -25.09 -13.01 -6.57
C TYR A 312 -26.33 -12.14 -6.84
N THR A 313 -27.37 -12.36 -6.05
CA THR A 313 -28.51 -11.45 -5.92
C THR A 313 -28.32 -10.53 -4.70
N LEU A 314 -28.71 -9.26 -4.82
CA LEU A 314 -28.74 -8.35 -3.67
C LEU A 314 -30.05 -8.54 -2.91
N ALA A 315 -29.96 -8.67 -1.57
CA ALA A 315 -31.11 -8.69 -0.67
C ALA A 315 -31.84 -7.32 -0.56
N GLY A 316 -31.38 -6.31 -1.30
CA GLY A 316 -31.95 -4.97 -1.38
C GLY A 316 -30.92 -3.94 -1.85
N GLY A 317 -31.40 -2.78 -2.29
CA GLY A 317 -30.58 -1.67 -2.76
C GLY A 317 -30.01 -1.86 -4.17
N ASP A 318 -29.12 -0.93 -4.55
CA ASP A 318 -28.44 -0.94 -5.85
C ASP A 318 -27.02 -1.50 -5.75
N TRP A 319 -26.52 -1.99 -6.89
CA TRP A 319 -25.12 -2.37 -7.02
C TRP A 319 -24.20 -1.14 -6.90
N PHE A 320 -23.00 -1.37 -6.38
CA PHE A 320 -21.91 -0.39 -6.38
C PHE A 320 -21.56 0.08 -7.80
N ASP A 321 -20.85 1.21 -7.88
CA ASP A 321 -20.53 1.90 -9.12
C ASP A 321 -19.03 2.21 -9.19
N ASN A 322 -18.33 1.40 -9.99
CA ASN A 322 -16.88 1.45 -10.16
C ASN A 322 -16.10 1.20 -8.86
N SER A 323 -16.08 -0.06 -8.38
CA SER A 323 -15.40 -0.42 -7.14
C SER A 323 -13.88 -0.25 -7.17
N HIS A 324 -13.29 0.04 -6.01
CA HIS A 324 -11.86 -0.03 -5.74
C HIS A 324 -11.59 -0.72 -4.39
N ALA A 325 -10.34 -1.17 -4.20
CA ALA A 325 -9.87 -1.76 -2.94
C ALA A 325 -10.78 -2.87 -2.39
N ALA A 326 -11.25 -3.75 -3.28
CA ALA A 326 -12.09 -4.89 -2.91
C ALA A 326 -11.29 -5.92 -2.11
N HIS A 327 -11.77 -6.26 -0.90
CA HIS A 327 -11.10 -7.19 0.00
C HIS A 327 -12.09 -7.81 1.00
N ILE A 328 -11.74 -8.95 1.60
CA ILE A 328 -12.46 -9.44 2.78
C ILE A 328 -11.91 -8.71 4.01
N ASN A 329 -12.78 -7.98 4.71
CA ASN A 329 -12.40 -7.23 5.88
C ASN A 329 -12.27 -8.12 7.14
N ALA A 330 -11.85 -7.52 8.26
CA ALA A 330 -11.66 -8.25 9.52
C ALA A 330 -12.93 -8.96 10.03
N GLN A 331 -14.11 -8.45 9.66
CA GLN A 331 -15.42 -9.01 10.01
C GLN A 331 -15.85 -10.17 9.09
N GLY A 332 -15.05 -10.51 8.07
CA GLY A 332 -15.35 -11.57 7.11
C GLY A 332 -16.29 -11.16 5.99
N ASN A 333 -16.55 -9.86 5.81
CA ASN A 333 -17.43 -9.34 4.76
C ASN A 333 -16.61 -8.83 3.58
N LEU A 334 -17.16 -8.92 2.36
CA LEU A 334 -16.57 -8.28 1.18
C LEU A 334 -16.76 -6.76 1.29
N MET A 335 -15.67 -6.02 1.41
CA MET A 335 -15.64 -4.58 1.55
C MET A 335 -15.01 -3.93 0.32
N LEU A 336 -15.52 -2.78 -0.09
CA LEU A 336 -15.01 -2.00 -1.22
C LEU A 336 -15.24 -0.50 -1.03
N PHE A 337 -14.40 0.28 -1.71
CA PHE A 337 -14.65 1.70 -1.95
C PHE A 337 -15.52 1.84 -3.20
N ASP A 338 -16.71 2.39 -3.04
CA ASP A 338 -17.63 2.65 -4.14
C ASP A 338 -17.48 4.11 -4.58
N ASN A 339 -16.97 4.33 -5.80
CA ASN A 339 -16.80 5.69 -6.31
C ASN A 339 -18.13 6.41 -6.40
N GLY A 340 -19.22 5.72 -6.75
CA GLY A 340 -20.57 6.29 -6.78
C GLY A 340 -20.78 7.29 -7.91
N THR A 341 -20.30 6.99 -9.12
CA THR A 341 -20.27 7.96 -10.24
C THR A 341 -21.66 8.43 -10.67
N LYS A 342 -22.70 7.61 -10.53
CA LYS A 342 -24.10 8.00 -10.76
C LYS A 342 -24.66 8.95 -9.70
N ARG A 343 -24.28 8.78 -8.43
CA ARG A 343 -24.80 9.57 -7.30
C ARG A 343 -23.91 10.77 -6.94
N LEU A 344 -22.73 10.87 -7.54
CA LEU A 344 -21.74 11.92 -7.29
C LEU A 344 -21.32 12.02 -5.81
N GLN A 345 -21.26 10.87 -5.13
CA GLN A 345 -20.85 10.75 -3.74
C GLN A 345 -20.23 9.37 -3.51
N SER A 346 -19.01 9.34 -2.98
CA SER A 346 -18.31 8.09 -2.71
C SER A 346 -18.80 7.48 -1.40
N HIS A 347 -18.94 6.16 -1.37
CA HIS A 347 -19.38 5.41 -0.20
C HIS A 347 -18.39 4.29 0.08
N VAL A 348 -18.45 3.75 1.29
CA VAL A 348 -17.77 2.51 1.65
C VAL A 348 -18.83 1.46 1.93
N LEU A 349 -18.80 0.40 1.16
CA LEU A 349 -19.81 -0.65 1.19
C LEU A 349 -19.18 -1.93 1.71
N SER A 350 -19.92 -2.65 2.55
CA SER A 350 -19.53 -3.99 3.00
C SER A 350 -20.71 -4.95 2.89
N TYR A 351 -20.47 -6.11 2.29
CA TYR A 351 -21.48 -7.11 2.00
C TYR A 351 -21.14 -8.44 2.69
N ARG A 352 -22.11 -9.01 3.38
CA ARG A 352 -22.07 -10.42 3.77
C ARG A 352 -22.51 -11.24 2.56
N LEU A 353 -21.66 -12.19 2.14
CA LEU A 353 -21.95 -13.09 1.04
C LEU A 353 -22.33 -14.45 1.59
N ASP A 354 -23.54 -14.92 1.24
CA ASP A 354 -23.91 -16.32 1.42
C ASP A 354 -23.48 -17.08 0.17
N GLU A 355 -22.36 -17.80 0.25
CA GLU A 355 -21.82 -18.54 -0.90
C GLU A 355 -22.71 -19.73 -1.32
N ALA A 356 -23.58 -20.24 -0.44
CA ALA A 356 -24.46 -21.37 -0.74
C ALA A 356 -25.72 -20.91 -1.47
N THR A 357 -26.35 -19.85 -0.99
CA THR A 357 -27.59 -19.31 -1.60
C THR A 357 -27.32 -18.26 -2.69
N LYS A 358 -26.07 -17.79 -2.81
CA LYS A 358 -25.66 -16.66 -3.67
C LYS A 358 -26.49 -15.41 -3.41
N VAL A 359 -26.82 -15.17 -2.15
CA VAL A 359 -27.46 -13.93 -1.68
C VAL A 359 -26.42 -13.06 -0.99
N ALA A 360 -26.38 -11.79 -1.37
CA ALA A 360 -25.53 -10.78 -0.75
C ALA A 360 -26.38 -9.78 0.04
N THR A 361 -26.00 -9.57 1.31
CA THR A 361 -26.68 -8.63 2.21
C THR A 361 -25.73 -7.50 2.57
N LEU A 362 -26.17 -6.26 2.44
CA LEU A 362 -25.39 -5.09 2.84
C LEU A 362 -25.24 -5.08 4.37
N ALA A 363 -24.00 -5.22 4.85
CA ALA A 363 -23.65 -5.19 6.27
C ALA A 363 -23.55 -3.75 6.78
N PHE A 364 -22.95 -2.85 5.98
CA PHE A 364 -22.98 -1.41 6.23
C PHE A 364 -22.76 -0.62 4.94
N ASP A 365 -23.23 0.63 4.97
CA ASP A 365 -23.00 1.66 3.97
C ASP A 365 -22.56 2.94 4.68
N VAL A 366 -21.33 3.38 4.42
CA VAL A 366 -20.76 4.59 5.00
C VAL A 366 -20.68 5.67 3.92
N PRO A 367 -21.58 6.67 3.91
CA PRO A 367 -21.45 7.80 3.01
C PRO A 367 -20.24 8.64 3.41
N LEU A 368 -19.39 8.97 2.43
CA LEU A 368 -18.30 9.93 2.66
C LEU A 368 -18.81 11.37 2.46
N PRO A 369 -18.18 12.38 3.09
CA PRO A 369 -18.54 13.77 2.87
C PRO A 369 -18.52 14.14 1.37
N LYS A 370 -19.52 14.90 0.90
CA LYS A 370 -19.69 15.21 -0.54
C LYS A 370 -18.51 16.00 -1.13
N ASP A 371 -17.84 16.82 -0.31
CA ASP A 371 -16.67 17.61 -0.70
C ASP A 371 -15.44 16.74 -1.00
N VAL A 372 -15.41 15.51 -0.48
CA VAL A 372 -14.35 14.53 -0.75
C VAL A 372 -14.74 13.49 -1.81
N TYR A 373 -15.82 13.69 -2.58
CA TYR A 373 -16.20 12.80 -3.68
C TYR A 373 -15.00 12.53 -4.61
N SER A 374 -14.73 11.24 -4.85
CA SER A 374 -13.70 10.74 -5.75
C SER A 374 -14.35 9.91 -6.86
N GLU A 375 -14.37 10.44 -8.08
CA GLU A 375 -15.04 9.83 -9.22
C GLU A 375 -14.32 8.60 -9.79
N ARG A 376 -13.06 8.39 -9.38
CA ARG A 376 -12.23 7.22 -9.68
C ARG A 376 -11.14 7.11 -8.63
N MET A 377 -10.45 5.97 -8.61
CA MET A 377 -9.40 5.66 -7.63
C MET A 377 -9.94 5.70 -6.19
N GLY A 378 -9.06 5.45 -5.23
CA GLY A 378 -9.38 5.48 -3.82
C GLY A 378 -9.34 4.11 -3.17
N SER A 379 -9.55 4.11 -1.87
CA SER A 379 -9.54 2.91 -1.04
C SER A 379 -10.27 3.16 0.26
N ALA A 380 -10.74 2.10 0.90
CA ALA A 380 -11.29 2.15 2.24
C ALA A 380 -10.91 0.90 3.01
N TYR A 381 -10.50 1.05 4.26
CA TYR A 381 -10.14 -0.05 5.14
C TYR A 381 -10.70 0.19 6.54
N LEU A 382 -11.20 -0.87 7.17
CA LEU A 382 -11.46 -0.84 8.61
C LEU A 382 -10.13 -0.75 9.35
N ILE A 383 -10.02 0.21 10.26
CA ILE A 383 -8.86 0.29 11.17
C ILE A 383 -9.13 -0.42 12.51
N ASN A 384 -10.42 -0.64 12.81
CA ASN A 384 -10.99 -1.41 13.91
C ASN A 384 -12.48 -1.68 13.60
N ASP A 385 -13.23 -2.19 14.56
CA ASP A 385 -14.63 -2.58 14.37
C ASP A 385 -15.63 -1.42 14.17
N THR A 386 -15.19 -0.16 14.32
CA THR A 386 -16.08 1.00 14.39
C THR A 386 -15.73 2.15 13.45
N THR A 387 -14.56 2.10 12.81
CA THR A 387 -14.03 3.24 12.02
C THR A 387 -13.35 2.79 10.74
N VAL A 388 -13.52 3.62 9.72
CA VAL A 388 -13.06 3.39 8.35
C VAL A 388 -12.11 4.51 7.95
N LEU A 389 -10.94 4.14 7.45
CA LEU A 389 -10.01 5.06 6.81
C LEU A 389 -10.19 4.98 5.29
N SER A 390 -10.54 6.10 4.68
CA SER A 390 -10.82 6.21 3.24
C SER A 390 -9.87 7.16 2.55
N THR A 391 -9.21 6.71 1.48
CA THR A 391 -8.43 7.58 0.59
C THR A 391 -9.33 8.06 -0.56
N CYS A 392 -9.61 9.37 -0.59
CA CYS A 392 -10.33 10.05 -1.66
C CYS A 392 -9.32 10.70 -2.61
N THR A 393 -8.73 9.90 -3.49
CA THR A 393 -7.57 10.29 -4.31
C THR A 393 -7.80 11.54 -5.14
N LYS A 394 -8.98 11.72 -5.74
CA LYS A 394 -9.28 12.88 -6.59
C LYS A 394 -9.41 14.20 -5.82
N ARG A 395 -9.42 14.13 -4.50
CA ARG A 395 -9.45 15.25 -3.57
C ARG A 395 -8.18 15.34 -2.73
N ASN A 396 -7.17 14.53 -3.04
CA ASN A 396 -5.92 14.41 -2.27
C ASN A 396 -6.15 14.30 -0.76
N THR A 397 -7.24 13.66 -0.35
CA THR A 397 -7.69 13.67 1.04
C THR A 397 -7.86 12.25 1.55
N VAL A 398 -7.29 11.96 2.72
CA VAL A 398 -7.60 10.77 3.50
C VAL A 398 -8.59 11.19 4.58
N VAL A 399 -9.65 10.42 4.78
CA VAL A 399 -10.72 10.72 5.74
C VAL A 399 -10.91 9.53 6.67
N LEU A 400 -11.03 9.81 7.96
CA LEU A 400 -11.50 8.85 8.95
C LEU A 400 -12.96 9.17 9.29
N THR A 401 -13.83 8.16 9.18
CA THR A 401 -15.21 8.22 9.62
C THR A 401 -15.54 7.07 10.57
N ASN A 402 -16.60 7.21 11.35
CA ASN A 402 -17.26 6.04 11.94
C ASN A 402 -18.17 5.35 10.91
N LEU A 403 -18.74 4.20 11.28
CA LEU A 403 -19.64 3.43 10.41
C LEU A 403 -20.97 4.13 10.05
N GLN A 404 -21.29 5.28 10.65
CA GLN A 404 -22.46 6.11 10.30
C GLN A 404 -22.09 7.28 9.36
N GLY A 405 -20.83 7.37 8.93
CA GLY A 405 -20.34 8.46 8.07
C GLY A 405 -20.03 9.75 8.84
N ARG A 406 -20.01 9.72 10.19
CA ARG A 406 -19.57 10.87 10.98
C ARG A 406 -18.09 11.09 10.75
N PHE A 407 -17.75 12.29 10.28
CA PHE A 407 -16.37 12.76 10.13
C PHE A 407 -15.66 12.82 11.48
N LEU A 408 -14.44 12.27 11.54
CA LEU A 408 -13.59 12.28 12.73
C LEU A 408 -12.27 13.02 12.47
N TRP A 409 -11.68 12.82 11.29
CA TRP A 409 -10.36 13.32 10.97
C TRP A 409 -10.13 13.33 9.45
N ALA A 410 -9.32 14.26 8.95
CA ALA A 410 -8.80 14.23 7.59
C ALA A 410 -7.34 14.68 7.49
N LEU A 411 -6.66 14.14 6.50
CA LEU A 411 -5.33 14.55 6.06
C LEU A 411 -5.38 14.90 4.59
N ARG A 412 -5.11 16.17 4.27
CA ARG A 412 -4.93 16.64 2.91
C ARG A 412 -3.44 16.54 2.56
N SER A 413 -3.15 15.94 1.42
CA SER A 413 -1.80 15.78 0.88
C SER A 413 -1.60 16.71 -0.32
N ASN A 414 -0.39 17.23 -0.50
CA ASN A 414 -0.06 18.03 -1.70
C ASN A 414 0.09 17.16 -2.95
N ALA A 415 0.38 15.86 -2.78
CA ALA A 415 0.34 14.87 -3.85
C ALA A 415 -0.91 14.00 -3.73
N SER A 416 -1.39 13.42 -4.82
CA SER A 416 -2.49 12.46 -4.82
C SER A 416 -2.01 11.05 -4.43
N PRO A 417 -2.21 10.58 -3.19
CA PRO A 417 -2.00 9.16 -2.89
C PRO A 417 -3.07 8.33 -3.61
N TYR A 418 -2.66 7.23 -4.25
CA TYR A 418 -3.62 6.29 -4.82
C TYR A 418 -4.34 5.52 -3.70
N ARG A 419 -3.60 5.15 -2.64
CA ARG A 419 -4.11 4.54 -1.41
C ARG A 419 -3.26 4.98 -0.21
N VAL A 420 -3.81 4.80 0.98
CA VAL A 420 -3.13 4.98 2.26
C VAL A 420 -3.43 3.78 3.13
N GLU A 421 -2.38 3.17 3.66
CA GLU A 421 -2.48 2.01 4.55
C GLU A 421 -2.31 2.46 6.00
N PHE A 422 -3.18 1.98 6.89
CA PHE A 422 -3.04 2.17 8.32
C PHE A 422 -2.20 1.04 8.93
N ILE A 423 -1.21 1.40 9.73
CA ILE A 423 -0.29 0.45 10.38
C ILE A 423 -0.40 0.64 11.89
N PRO A 424 -0.89 -0.37 12.63
CA PRO A 424 -0.86 -0.37 14.09
C PRO A 424 0.57 -0.23 14.64
N LYS A 425 0.74 0.48 15.76
CA LYS A 425 2.06 0.81 16.32
C LYS A 425 2.93 -0.40 16.60
N GLU A 426 2.31 -1.48 17.06
CA GLU A 426 2.98 -2.73 17.42
C GLU A 426 3.68 -3.38 16.23
N LYS A 427 3.19 -3.12 15.01
CA LYS A 427 3.81 -3.63 13.78
C LYS A 427 5.08 -2.87 13.39
N LEU A 428 5.33 -1.69 13.95
CA LEU A 428 6.49 -0.86 13.65
C LEU A 428 7.58 -0.89 14.73
N PHE A 429 7.32 -1.54 15.87
CA PHE A 429 8.35 -1.78 16.88
C PHE A 429 9.46 -2.69 16.34
N PRO A 430 10.76 -2.43 16.64
CA PRO A 430 11.29 -1.34 17.46
C PRO A 430 11.63 -0.04 16.68
N PHE A 431 11.34 0.03 15.39
CA PHE A 431 11.79 1.10 14.50
C PHE A 431 11.08 2.43 14.71
N LEU A 432 9.82 2.41 15.12
CA LEU A 432 9.06 3.61 15.48
C LEU A 432 8.31 3.37 16.79
N THR A 433 8.34 4.36 17.67
CA THR A 433 7.57 4.40 18.92
C THR A 433 6.93 5.78 19.08
N HIS A 434 5.97 5.91 20.00
CA HIS A 434 5.39 7.22 20.33
C HIS A 434 6.40 8.16 20.96
#